data_AF-A0A3B8JU75-F1
#
_entry.id   AF-A0A3B8JU75-F1
#
_cell.length_a   1.000
_cell.length_b   1.000
_cell.length_c   1.000
_cell.angle_alpha   90.00
_cell.angle_beta   90.00
_cell.angle_gamma   90.00
#
_symmetry.space_group_name_H-M   'P 1'
#
loop_
_entity.id
_entity.type
_entity.pdbx_description
1 polymer ?
#
loop_
_entity_poly.entity_id
_entity_poly.type
_entity_poly.pdbx_seq_one_letter_code
_entity_poly.pdbx_strand_id
1 'polypeptide(L)' 'KGQATAIIAVSASAATLDTVKIQDTNFDDFICKPFREAEIYAAMSQHIGVRFVYEESNQVPHTPAIEVKAAKIDDLA' A
#
# COMPACT_ATOMS: atom_id res chain seq x y z
N LYS A 1 -10.73 16.62 -27.50
CA LYS A 1 -9.69 16.69 -26.46
C LYS A 1 -9.81 15.42 -25.64
N GLY A 2 -8.95 14.43 -25.87
CA GLY A 2 -8.95 13.18 -25.10
C GLY A 2 -8.57 13.49 -23.66
N GLN A 3 -9.20 12.81 -22.70
CA GLN A 3 -8.81 12.96 -21.30
C GLN A 3 -7.33 12.60 -21.15
N ALA A 4 -6.58 13.45 -20.46
CA ALA A 4 -5.18 13.17 -20.15
C ALA A 4 -5.12 11.87 -19.33
N THR A 5 -4.45 10.85 -19.85
CA THR A 5 -4.23 9.59 -19.15
C THR A 5 -3.28 9.84 -18.00
N ALA A 6 -3.69 9.52 -16.77
CA ALA A 6 -2.81 9.58 -15.61
C ALA A 6 -1.73 8.49 -15.71
N ILE A 7 -0.45 8.86 -15.57
CA ILE A 7 0.69 7.95 -15.61
C ILE A 7 1.30 7.87 -14.21
N ILE A 8 1.29 6.69 -13.60
CA ILE A 8 1.89 6.41 -12.29
C ILE A 8 3.06 5.45 -12.48
N ALA A 9 4.27 5.88 -12.15
CA ALA A 9 5.49 5.09 -12.31
C ALA A 9 5.72 4.12 -11.14
N VAL A 10 6.05 2.85 -11.39
CA VAL A 10 6.33 1.87 -10.32
C VAL A 10 7.83 1.49 -10.30
N SER A 11 8.59 2.03 -9.34
CA SER A 11 10.05 1.87 -9.24
C SER A 11 10.47 0.71 -8.33
N ALA A 12 11.60 0.06 -8.65
CA ALA A 12 12.18 -1.03 -7.85
C ALA A 12 13.10 -0.57 -6.70
N SER A 13 13.45 0.73 -6.63
CA SER A 13 14.40 1.25 -5.65
C SER A 13 13.95 2.59 -5.08
N ALA A 14 13.90 2.68 -3.75
CA ALA A 14 13.63 3.92 -3.02
C ALA A 14 14.74 4.97 -3.22
N ALA A 15 15.97 4.56 -3.54
CA ALA A 15 17.07 5.49 -3.82
C ALA A 15 16.86 6.25 -5.14
N THR A 16 16.06 5.71 -6.06
CA THR A 16 15.70 6.34 -7.32
C THR A 16 14.57 7.36 -7.15
N LEU A 17 13.93 7.42 -5.97
CA LEU A 17 12.80 8.30 -5.68
C LEU A 17 13.17 9.78 -5.71
N ASP A 18 14.30 10.10 -5.07
CA ASP A 18 14.78 11.46 -4.96
C ASP A 18 15.26 11.98 -6.32
N THR A 19 15.83 11.10 -7.16
CA THR A 19 16.28 11.47 -8.52
C THR A 19 15.13 11.58 -9.51
N VAL A 20 14.12 10.69 -9.41
CA VAL A 20 12.93 10.67 -10.28
C VAL A 20 12.03 11.87 -10.04
N LYS A 21 11.86 12.30 -8.78
CA LYS A 21 11.18 13.57 -8.45
C LYS A 21 11.81 14.80 -9.10
N ILE A 22 13.10 14.75 -9.41
CA ILE A 22 13.87 15.89 -9.94
C ILE A 22 13.91 15.87 -11.47
N GLN A 23 13.78 14.70 -12.11
CA GLN A 23 14.07 14.54 -13.55
C GLN A 23 12.83 14.37 -14.45
N ASP A 24 11.68 13.96 -13.92
CA ASP A 24 10.59 13.51 -14.78
C ASP A 24 9.36 14.43 -14.74
N THR A 25 9.19 15.18 -15.82
CA THR A 25 8.02 16.05 -16.09
C THR A 25 6.87 15.29 -16.76
N ASN A 26 6.98 13.96 -16.95
CA ASN A 26 6.09 13.17 -17.83
C ASN A 26 5.19 12.16 -17.10
N PHE A 27 5.28 12.01 -15.78
CA PHE A 27 4.35 11.21 -14.99
C PHE A 27 3.71 12.05 -13.89
N ASP A 28 2.54 11.63 -13.42
CA ASP A 28 1.74 12.33 -12.42
C ASP A 28 2.06 11.85 -10.99
N ASP A 29 2.58 10.62 -10.84
CA ASP A 29 2.98 10.06 -9.55
C ASP A 29 3.96 8.89 -9.67
N PHE A 30 4.45 8.40 -8.53
CA PHE A 30 5.24 7.17 -8.45
C PHE A 30 4.86 6.31 -7.24
N ILE A 31 5.16 5.01 -7.31
CA ILE A 31 5.03 4.04 -6.21
C ILE A 31 6.32 3.22 -6.13
N CYS A 32 6.87 3.02 -4.93
CA CYS A 32 8.09 2.24 -4.71
C CYS A 32 7.76 0.78 -4.35
N LYS A 33 8.44 -0.17 -4.98
CA LYS A 33 8.40 -1.57 -4.56
C LYS A 33 9.23 -1.78 -3.27
N PRO A 34 8.84 -2.71 -2.39
CA PRO A 34 7.57 -3.45 -2.41
C PRO A 34 6.41 -2.53 -1.99
N PHE A 35 5.31 -2.57 -2.75
CA PHE A 35 4.10 -1.79 -2.45
C PHE A 35 2.98 -2.70 -1.96
N ARG A 36 2.05 -2.14 -1.21
CA ARG A 36 0.76 -2.74 -0.88
C ARG A 36 -0.27 -2.38 -1.93
N GLU A 37 -1.26 -3.24 -2.11
CA GLU A 37 -2.38 -3.02 -3.05
C GLU A 37 -3.12 -1.70 -2.75
N ALA A 38 -3.27 -1.37 -1.47
CA ALA A 38 -3.86 -0.11 -1.01
C ALA A 38 -3.14 1.14 -1.55
N GLU A 39 -1.83 1.08 -1.81
CA GLU A 39 -1.06 2.21 -2.35
C GLU A 39 -1.45 2.50 -3.80
N ILE A 40 -1.69 1.44 -4.59
CA ILE A 40 -2.15 1.59 -5.98
C ILE A 40 -3.58 2.17 -5.98
N TYR A 41 -4.47 1.65 -5.14
CA TYR A 41 -5.85 2.14 -5.05
C TYR A 41 -5.92 3.60 -4.62
N ALA A 42 -5.08 4.01 -3.68
CA ALA A 42 -4.98 5.40 -3.27
C ALA A 42 -4.54 6.30 -4.44
N ALA A 43 -3.51 5.89 -5.20
CA ALA A 43 -3.04 6.65 -6.36
C ALA A 43 -4.12 6.75 -7.45
N MET A 44 -4.82 5.66 -7.77
CA MET A 44 -5.94 5.73 -8.72
C MET A 44 -7.05 6.66 -8.21
N SER A 45 -7.44 6.55 -6.94
CA SER A 45 -8.47 7.43 -6.36
C SER A 45 -8.06 8.90 -6.41
N GLN A 46 -6.78 9.20 -6.19
CA GLN A 46 -6.23 10.57 -6.20
C GLN A 46 -6.22 11.18 -7.61
N HIS A 47 -5.77 10.43 -8.62
CA HIS A 47 -5.52 10.97 -9.95
C HIS A 47 -6.72 10.92 -10.89
N ILE A 48 -7.63 9.95 -10.72
CA ILE A 48 -8.79 9.76 -11.60
C ILE A 48 -10.14 9.68 -10.86
N GLY A 49 -10.15 9.78 -9.53
CA GLY A 49 -11.39 9.89 -8.76
C GLY A 49 -12.26 8.62 -8.74
N VAL A 50 -11.64 7.44 -8.88
CA VAL A 50 -12.36 6.15 -8.87
C VAL A 50 -12.90 5.80 -7.49
N ARG A 51 -13.99 5.03 -7.47
CA ARG A 51 -14.55 4.40 -6.27
C ARG A 51 -14.54 2.88 -6.46
N PHE A 52 -14.04 2.17 -5.46
CA PHE A 52 -13.93 0.72 -5.49
C PHE A 52 -15.16 0.07 -4.87
N VAL A 53 -15.67 -0.97 -5.52
CA VAL A 53 -16.67 -1.88 -4.95
C VAL A 53 -15.93 -3.11 -4.48
N TYR A 54 -15.87 -3.28 -3.16
CA TYR A 54 -15.25 -4.45 -2.56
C TYR A 54 -16.29 -5.57 -2.43
N GLU A 55 -15.88 -6.80 -2.70
CA GLU A 55 -16.65 -7.95 -2.29
C GLU A 55 -16.72 -7.98 -0.77
N GLU A 56 -17.87 -8.36 -0.21
CA GLU A 56 -17.94 -8.69 1.21
C GLU A 56 -16.96 -9.85 1.43
N SER A 57 -15.81 -9.55 2.02
CA SER A 57 -14.90 -10.59 2.46
C SER A 57 -15.73 -11.51 3.34
N ASN A 58 -15.90 -12.78 2.97
CA ASN A 58 -16.39 -13.78 3.90
C ASN A 58 -15.36 -13.78 5.04
N GLN A 59 -15.64 -13.00 6.07
CA GLN A 59 -14.77 -12.78 7.21
C GLN A 59 -14.60 -14.17 7.82
N VAL A 60 -13.49 -14.84 7.52
CA VAL A 60 -13.08 -16.01 8.30
C VAL A 60 -13.03 -15.46 9.72
N PRO A 61 -13.82 -16.00 10.66
CA PRO A 61 -13.94 -15.40 11.98
C PRO A 61 -12.54 -15.21 12.53
N HIS A 62 -12.16 -13.94 12.72
CA HIS A 62 -10.94 -13.62 13.42
C HIS A 62 -11.23 -14.02 14.86
N THR A 63 -10.90 -15.27 15.21
CA THR A 63 -10.93 -15.74 16.59
C THR A 63 -10.19 -14.69 17.41
N PRO A 64 -10.83 -14.05 18.41
CA PRO A 64 -10.17 -13.02 19.19
C PRO A 64 -8.96 -13.64 19.85
N ALA A 65 -7.88 -12.84 19.89
CA ALA A 65 -6.55 -13.17 20.37
C ALA A 65 -6.51 -14.29 21.40
N ILE A 66 -5.70 -15.33 21.11
CA ILE A 66 -5.23 -16.27 22.11
C ILE A 66 -4.54 -15.44 23.19
N GLU A 67 -5.14 -15.34 24.38
CA GLU A 67 -4.53 -14.73 25.56
C GLU A 67 -3.30 -15.55 25.92
N VAL A 68 -2.11 -15.03 25.61
CA VAL A 68 -0.86 -15.62 26.07
C VAL A 68 -0.76 -15.31 27.56
N LYS A 69 -1.19 -16.25 28.40
CA LYS A 69 -0.86 -16.22 29.82
C LYS A 69 0.66 -16.28 29.93
N ALA A 70 1.27 -15.16 30.30
CA ALA A 70 2.69 -15.11 30.63
C ALA A 70 2.96 -16.12 31.75
N ALA A 71 3.70 -17.19 31.44
CA ALA A 71 4.28 -18.05 32.45
C ALA A 71 5.31 -17.22 33.22
N LYS A 72 5.14 -17.09 34.54
CA LYS A 72 6.13 -16.46 35.42
C LYS A 72 7.42 -17.30 35.40
N ILE A 73 8.54 -16.64 35.17
CA ILE A 73 9.88 -17.22 35.14
C ILE A 73 10.47 -17.13 36.56
N ASP A 74 9.87 -17.80 37.55
CA ASP A 74 10.36 -17.74 38.95
C ASP A 74 10.38 -19.12 39.65
N ASP A 75 10.34 -20.24 38.92
CA ASP A 75 10.43 -21.61 39.48
C ASP A 75 11.66 -22.39 38.97
N LEU A 76 12.79 -21.69 38.76
CA LEU A 76 14.09 -22.35 38.66
C LEU A 76 15.00 -21.84 39.79
N ALA A 77 14.76 -22.41 40.97
CA ALA A 77 15.68 -22.44 42.09
C ALA A 77 16.17 -23.87 42.30
#